data_AF-A0A970QXS9-F1
#
_entry.id   AF-A0A970QXS9-F1
#
_cell.length_a   1.000
_cell.length_b   1.000
_cell.length_c   1.000
_cell.angle_alpha   90.00
_cell.angle_beta   90.00
_cell.angle_gamma   90.00
#
_symmetry.space_group_name_H-M   'P 1'
#
loop_
_entity.id
_entity.type
_entity.pdbx_description
1 polymer ?
#
loop_
_entity_poly.entity_id
_entity_poly.type
_entity_poly.pdbx_seq_one_letter_code
_entity_poly.pdbx_strand_id
1 'polypeptide(L)'
;MALTQNIENILLSHGADLVGIGALTELPSDIRCGLPIGICVAVKYPKDVIRGISNLPTKEYYEQYGRLNEKLDKLVTHGADALKALGYRAIPQTRAYVDPFNSEYDSMLPHKTVATRAGLGWIGKSALLVTE
;
A
#
# COMPACT_ATOMS: atom_id res chain seq x y z
N MET A 1 16.76 13.26 -3.79
CA MET A 1 17.23 12.29 -2.77
C MET A 1 16.70 12.64 -1.37
N ALA A 2 16.79 13.90 -0.89
CA ALA A 2 16.32 14.26 0.46
C ALA A 2 14.82 13.98 0.72
N LEU A 3 13.93 14.27 -0.22
CA LEU A 3 12.49 14.05 -0.04
C LEU A 3 12.10 12.57 0.04
N THR A 4 12.62 11.74 -0.88
CA THR A 4 12.39 10.29 -0.92
C THR A 4 12.75 9.66 0.42
N GLN A 5 13.98 9.90 0.88
CA GLN A 5 14.47 9.34 2.14
C GLN A 5 13.66 9.84 3.35
N ASN A 6 13.25 11.12 3.34
CA ASN A 6 12.43 11.67 4.41
C ASN A 6 11.07 10.95 4.50
N ILE A 7 10.37 10.81 3.37
CA ILE A 7 9.06 10.13 3.34
C ILE A 7 9.18 8.65 3.72
N GLU A 8 10.21 7.96 3.23
CA GLU A 8 10.50 6.58 3.64
C GLU A 8 10.71 6.48 5.16
N ASN A 9 11.55 7.35 5.73
CA ASN A 9 11.82 7.37 7.17
C ASN A 9 10.56 7.68 8.00
N ILE A 10 9.72 8.61 7.52
CA ILE A 10 8.44 8.92 8.16
C ILE A 10 7.56 7.67 8.19
N LEU A 11 7.37 7.00 7.05
CA LEU A 11 6.47 5.84 6.97
C LEU A 11 7.01 4.63 7.75
N LEU A 12 8.32 4.38 7.70
CA LEU A 12 8.99 3.33 8.49
C LEU A 12 8.87 3.61 10.00
N SER A 13 9.11 4.85 10.44
CA SER A 13 8.99 5.21 11.87
C SER A 13 7.55 5.14 12.39
N HIS A 14 6.55 5.28 11.52
CA HIS A 14 5.13 5.08 11.85
C HIS A 14 4.68 3.60 11.74
N GLY A 15 5.62 2.69 11.47
CA GLY A 15 5.40 1.25 11.57
C GLY A 15 5.08 0.54 10.25
N ALA A 16 5.41 1.12 9.10
CA ALA A 16 5.52 0.35 7.86
C ALA A 16 6.71 -0.63 7.96
N ASP A 17 6.56 -1.85 7.45
CA ASP A 17 7.64 -2.83 7.36
C ASP A 17 8.43 -2.70 6.06
N LEU A 18 7.77 -2.22 5.00
CA LEU A 18 8.38 -1.89 3.71
C LEU A 18 7.78 -0.59 3.19
N VAL A 19 8.60 0.18 2.50
CA VAL A 19 8.20 1.37 1.75
C VAL A 19 8.93 1.34 0.42
N GLY A 20 8.21 1.58 -0.66
CA GLY A 20 8.79 1.72 -1.99
C GLY A 20 8.21 2.92 -2.70
N ILE A 21 9.04 3.59 -3.48
CA ILE A 21 8.66 4.80 -4.23
C ILE A 21 9.06 4.60 -5.68
N GLY A 22 8.10 4.75 -6.60
CA GLY A 22 8.29 4.43 -8.01
C GLY A 22 7.53 5.33 -8.96
N ALA A 23 8.02 5.43 -10.19
CA ALA A 23 7.34 6.16 -11.25
C ALA A 23 6.10 5.40 -11.74
N LEU A 24 5.01 6.13 -11.93
CA LEU A 24 3.76 5.64 -12.53
C LEU A 24 3.56 6.17 -13.96
N THR A 25 4.55 6.85 -14.53
CA THR A 25 4.42 7.60 -15.79
C THR A 25 4.10 6.75 -17.01
N GLU A 26 4.43 5.45 -17.02
CA GLU A 26 4.02 4.56 -18.12
C GLU A 26 2.61 3.98 -17.94
N LEU A 27 1.89 4.37 -16.88
CA LEU A 27 0.46 4.10 -16.74
C LEU A 27 -0.38 5.27 -17.29
N PRO A 28 -1.57 4.99 -17.84
CA PRO A 28 -2.52 6.02 -18.26
C PRO A 28 -2.77 7.07 -17.17
N SER A 29 -2.85 8.34 -17.57
CA SER A 29 -2.91 9.48 -16.64
C SER A 29 -4.17 9.49 -15.79
N ASP A 30 -5.30 9.10 -16.36
CA ASP A 30 -6.60 8.92 -15.70
C ASP A 30 -6.51 7.91 -14.55
N ILE A 31 -5.90 6.74 -14.80
CA ILE A 31 -5.74 5.67 -13.80
C ILE A 31 -4.92 6.13 -12.59
N ARG A 32 -3.90 6.96 -12.80
CA ARG A 32 -3.02 7.49 -11.74
C ARG A 32 -3.45 8.87 -11.21
N CYS A 33 -4.68 9.31 -11.51
CA CYS A 33 -5.19 10.65 -11.17
C CYS A 33 -4.29 11.80 -11.61
N GLY A 34 -3.45 11.61 -12.63
CA GLY A 34 -2.43 12.54 -13.10
C GLY A 34 -1.15 12.59 -12.23
N LEU A 35 -1.02 11.77 -11.19
CA LEU A 35 0.16 11.71 -10.33
C LEU A 35 1.29 10.90 -11.01
N PRO A 36 2.53 11.42 -11.09
CA PRO A 36 3.63 10.73 -11.76
C PRO A 36 4.35 9.72 -10.87
N ILE A 37 4.14 9.78 -9.55
CA ILE A 37 4.83 8.96 -8.54
C ILE A 37 3.81 8.21 -7.71
N GLY A 38 4.12 6.95 -7.41
CA GLY A 38 3.39 6.10 -6.47
C GLY A 38 4.28 5.75 -5.28
N ILE A 39 3.67 5.69 -4.11
CA ILE A 39 4.32 5.27 -2.86
C ILE A 39 3.53 4.06 -2.37
N CYS A 40 4.21 2.93 -2.20
CA CYS A 40 3.62 1.71 -1.66
C CYS A 40 4.18 1.45 -0.27
N VAL A 41 3.31 1.04 0.65
CA VAL A 41 3.67 0.60 2.00
C VAL A 41 3.18 -0.82 2.22
N ALA A 42 3.92 -1.60 2.99
CA ALA A 42 3.48 -2.91 3.45
C ALA A 42 3.63 -3.04 4.96
N VAL A 43 2.76 -3.82 5.57
CA VAL A 43 2.85 -4.22 6.98
C VAL A 43 2.77 -5.75 7.04
N LYS A 44 3.67 -6.36 7.80
CA LYS A 44 3.77 -7.81 7.94
C LYS A 44 2.67 -8.33 8.83
N TYR A 45 2.08 -9.44 8.40
CA TYR A 45 1.21 -10.23 9.24
C TYR A 45 2.02 -10.94 10.33
N PRO A 46 1.52 -11.01 11.58
CA PRO A 46 2.14 -11.86 12.59
C PRO A 46 2.23 -13.31 12.13
N LYS A 47 3.43 -13.90 12.16
CA LYS A 47 3.70 -15.26 11.64
C LYS A 47 2.81 -16.32 12.29
N ASP A 48 2.60 -16.21 13.60
CA ASP A 48 1.86 -17.22 14.36
C ASP A 48 0.37 -17.20 14.02
N VAL A 49 -0.20 -16.03 13.70
CA VAL A 49 -1.58 -15.90 13.25
C VAL A 49 -1.78 -16.57 11.90
N ILE A 50 -0.83 -16.38 10.97
CA ILE A 50 -0.88 -17.07 9.67
C ILE A 50 -0.70 -18.58 9.83
N ARG A 51 0.23 -19.03 10.68
CA ARG A 51 0.45 -20.46 10.96
C ARG A 51 -0.75 -21.12 11.65
N GLY A 52 -1.57 -20.34 12.36
CA GLY A 52 -2.81 -20.82 12.98
C GLY A 52 -3.94 -21.10 11.98
N ILE A 53 -3.81 -20.69 10.71
CA ILE A 53 -4.79 -20.99 9.66
C ILE A 53 -4.51 -22.39 9.14
N SER A 54 -5.38 -23.35 9.48
CA SER A 54 -5.30 -24.72 8.98
C SER A 54 -6.05 -24.90 7.65
N ASN A 55 -7.37 -24.70 7.67
CA ASN A 55 -8.25 -24.91 6.50
C ASN A 55 -9.05 -23.67 6.11
N LEU A 56 -9.50 -22.87 7.08
CA LEU A 56 -10.34 -21.68 6.88
C LEU A 56 -9.83 -20.52 7.73
N PRO A 57 -10.14 -19.27 7.35
CA PRO A 57 -9.83 -18.09 8.15
C PRO A 57 -10.28 -18.25 9.62
N THR A 58 -9.39 -17.93 10.55
CA THR A 58 -9.68 -17.95 11.98
C THR A 58 -10.23 -16.60 12.45
N LYS A 59 -10.88 -16.58 13.62
CA LYS A 59 -11.27 -15.32 14.27
C LYS A 59 -10.06 -14.40 14.51
N GLU A 60 -8.95 -14.98 14.94
CA GLU A 60 -7.70 -14.24 15.17
C GLU A 60 -7.17 -13.61 13.89
N TYR A 61 -7.18 -14.35 12.77
CA TYR A 61 -6.88 -13.80 11.45
C TYR A 61 -7.84 -12.66 11.08
N TYR A 62 -9.16 -12.83 11.27
CA TYR A 62 -10.11 -11.77 10.93
C TYR A 62 -9.86 -10.47 11.71
N GLU A 63 -9.57 -10.59 13.01
CA GLU A 63 -9.26 -9.44 13.87
C GLU A 63 -7.94 -8.77 13.46
N GLN A 64 -6.90 -9.54 13.17
CA GLN A 64 -5.63 -8.99 12.67
C GLN A 64 -5.79 -8.34 11.29
N TYR A 65 -6.61 -8.91 10.42
CA TYR A 65 -6.91 -8.33 9.10
C TYR A 65 -7.51 -6.94 9.25
N GLY A 66 -8.49 -6.77 10.15
CA GLY A 66 -9.07 -5.47 10.47
C GLY A 66 -8.02 -4.47 10.96
N ARG A 67 -7.23 -4.87 11.97
CA ARG A 67 -6.19 -4.03 12.58
C ARG A 67 -5.11 -3.60 11.59
N LEU A 68 -4.64 -4.52 10.76
CA LEU A 68 -3.60 -4.22 9.77
C LEU A 68 -4.13 -3.28 8.68
N ASN A 69 -5.37 -3.45 8.24
CA ASN A 69 -5.98 -2.54 7.28
C ASN A 69 -6.20 -1.13 7.85
N GLU A 70 -6.61 -1.01 9.11
CA GLU A 70 -6.67 0.29 9.80
C GLU A 70 -5.29 0.93 9.92
N LYS A 71 -4.26 0.14 10.19
CA LYS A 71 -2.88 0.62 10.23
C LYS A 71 -2.40 1.10 8.86
N LEU A 72 -2.71 0.36 7.79
CA LEU A 72 -2.39 0.77 6.42
C LEU A 72 -3.09 2.09 6.05
N ASP A 73 -4.38 2.24 6.37
CA ASP A 73 -5.12 3.50 6.14
C ASP A 73 -4.45 4.69 6.84
N LYS A 74 -4.03 4.50 8.10
CA LYS A 74 -3.32 5.53 8.88
C LYS A 74 -1.96 5.87 8.25
N LEU A 75 -1.19 4.87 7.83
CA LEU A 75 0.12 5.06 7.19
C LEU A 75 0.00 5.86 5.90
N VAL A 76 -0.89 5.46 4.98
CA VAL A 76 -1.04 6.15 3.69
C VAL A 76 -1.59 7.56 3.86
N THR A 77 -2.48 7.77 4.84
CA THR A 77 -2.99 9.11 5.19
C THR A 77 -1.86 10.00 5.71
N HIS A 78 -1.06 9.49 6.66
CA HIS A 78 0.07 10.23 7.23
C HIS A 78 1.11 10.60 6.16
N GLY A 79 1.47 9.66 5.29
CA GLY A 79 2.39 9.93 4.18
C GLY A 79 1.85 10.98 3.20
N ALA A 80 0.56 10.91 2.86
CA ALA A 80 -0.08 11.91 2.00
C ALA A 80 -0.11 13.30 2.67
N ASP A 81 -0.41 13.38 3.96
CA ASP A 81 -0.46 14.65 4.69
C ASP A 81 0.93 15.26 4.85
N ALA A 82 1.97 14.44 5.08
CA ALA A 82 3.36 14.91 5.08
C ALA A 82 3.76 15.52 3.73
N LEU A 83 3.39 14.89 2.61
CA LEU A 83 3.63 15.44 1.27
C LEU A 83 2.85 16.73 1.03
N LYS A 84 1.58 16.80 1.44
CA LYS A 84 0.76 18.01 1.33
C LYS A 84 1.31 19.17 2.15
N ALA A 85 1.80 18.92 3.35
CA ALA A 85 2.45 19.92 4.19
C ALA A 85 3.71 20.52 3.54
N LEU A 86 4.36 19.76 2.66
CA LEU A 86 5.50 20.20 1.85
C LEU A 86 5.08 20.84 0.51
N GLY A 87 3.79 21.05 0.27
CA GLY A 87 3.25 21.71 -0.93
C GLY A 87 2.99 20.78 -2.12
N TYR A 88 3.09 19.46 -1.95
CA TYR A 88 2.81 18.49 -3.02
C TYR A 88 1.35 18.04 -3.04
N ARG A 89 0.85 17.67 -4.22
CA ARG A 89 -0.43 16.96 -4.34
C ARG A 89 -0.22 15.47 -4.03
N ALA A 90 -0.97 14.93 -3.08
CA ALA A 90 -0.95 13.50 -2.74
C ALA A 90 -2.38 12.99 -2.47
N ILE A 91 -2.64 11.74 -2.87
CA ILE A 91 -3.92 11.06 -2.66
C ILE A 91 -3.64 9.78 -1.86
N PRO A 92 -4.13 9.66 -0.61
CA PRO A 92 -4.00 8.43 0.15
C PRO A 92 -4.97 7.38 -0.38
N GLN A 93 -4.45 6.24 -0.81
CA GLN A 93 -5.26 5.10 -1.25
C GLN A 93 -5.78 4.30 -0.04
N THR A 94 -6.64 4.93 0.76
CA THR A 94 -7.32 4.27 1.87
C THR A 94 -8.43 3.35 1.36
N ARG A 95 -8.90 2.43 2.20
CA ARG A 95 -10.08 1.60 1.88
C ARG A 95 -11.29 2.45 1.46
N ALA A 96 -11.57 3.52 2.20
CA ALA A 96 -12.67 4.43 1.89
C ALA A 96 -12.50 5.17 0.55
N TYR A 97 -11.26 5.42 0.13
CA TYR A 97 -10.98 6.02 -1.18
C TYR A 97 -11.18 5.02 -2.32
N VAL A 98 -10.78 3.75 -2.12
CA VAL A 98 -10.85 2.71 -3.15
C VAL A 98 -12.26 2.10 -3.27
N ASP A 99 -13.02 2.06 -2.18
CA ASP A 99 -14.35 1.41 -2.11
C ASP A 99 -15.32 1.80 -3.25
N PRO A 100 -15.46 3.09 -3.63
CA PRO A 100 -16.36 3.47 -4.74
C PRO A 100 -15.93 2.97 -6.12
N PHE A 101 -14.67 2.58 -6.28
CA PHE A 101 -14.12 2.04 -7.53
C PHE A 101 -14.11 0.52 -7.55
N ASN A 102 -14.57 -0.13 -6.48
CA ASN A 102 -14.50 -1.58 -6.32
C ASN A 102 -15.72 -2.27 -6.92
N SER A 103 -15.77 -2.39 -8.25
CA SER A 103 -16.71 -3.28 -8.94
C SER A 103 -16.07 -4.65 -9.15
N GLU A 104 -16.67 -5.72 -8.62
CA GLU A 104 -16.29 -7.12 -8.88
C GLU A 104 -14.77 -7.36 -9.04
N TYR A 105 -13.98 -6.98 -8.04
CA TYR A 105 -12.51 -7.18 -7.96
C TYR A 105 -11.64 -6.21 -8.77
N ASP A 106 -12.21 -5.15 -9.33
CA ASP A 106 -11.44 -4.08 -9.97
C ASP A 106 -11.18 -2.92 -9.01
N SER A 107 -10.07 -2.21 -9.22
CA SER A 107 -9.80 -0.93 -8.58
C SER A 107 -9.11 -0.08 -9.63
N MET A 108 -9.45 1.20 -9.71
CA MET A 108 -8.87 2.10 -10.73
C MET A 108 -7.35 1.96 -10.84
N LEU A 109 -6.63 1.90 -9.71
CA LEU A 109 -5.19 1.61 -9.66
C LEU A 109 -4.87 0.55 -8.59
N PRO A 110 -4.63 -0.71 -8.96
CA PRO A 110 -4.33 -1.78 -8.00
C PRO A 110 -3.06 -1.53 -7.19
N HIS A 111 -3.10 -1.79 -5.88
CA HIS A 111 -1.93 -1.61 -4.99
C HIS A 111 -0.72 -2.42 -5.45
N LYS A 112 -0.94 -3.64 -5.96
CA LYS A 112 0.12 -4.51 -6.48
C LYS A 112 0.83 -3.92 -7.70
N THR A 113 0.14 -3.10 -8.50
CA THR A 113 0.74 -2.35 -9.61
C THR A 113 1.68 -1.28 -9.06
N VAL A 114 1.28 -0.54 -8.03
CA VAL A 114 2.17 0.45 -7.40
C VAL A 114 3.38 -0.23 -6.77
N ALA A 115 3.19 -1.37 -6.10
CA ALA A 115 4.26 -2.13 -5.45
C ALA A 115 5.34 -2.61 -6.42
N THR A 116 4.97 -3.17 -7.57
CA THR A 116 5.96 -3.61 -8.58
C THR A 116 6.69 -2.44 -9.21
N ARG A 117 6.00 -1.32 -9.47
CA ARG A 117 6.59 -0.09 -10.00
C ARG A 117 7.52 0.61 -9.01
N ALA A 118 7.25 0.41 -7.73
CA ALA A 118 8.07 0.87 -6.61
C ALA A 118 9.21 -0.08 -6.24
N GLY A 119 9.38 -1.20 -6.95
CA GLY A 119 10.46 -2.15 -6.71
C GLY A 119 10.31 -2.99 -5.43
N LEU A 120 9.11 -3.06 -4.84
CA LEU A 120 8.89 -3.86 -3.63
C LEU A 120 8.78 -5.36 -3.87
N GLY A 121 8.60 -5.78 -5.12
CA GLY A 121 8.38 -7.18 -5.45
C GLY A 121 7.90 -7.43 -6.87
N TRP A 122 7.44 -8.65 -7.12
CA TRP A 122 6.88 -9.09 -8.40
C TRP A 122 5.54 -9.80 -8.22
N ILE A 123 4.78 -9.99 -9.30
CA ILE A 123 3.56 -10.79 -9.28
C ILE A 123 3.92 -12.27 -9.47
N GLY A 124 3.66 -13.08 -8.44
CA GLY A 124 3.89 -14.51 -8.47
C GLY A 124 2.84 -15.26 -9.32
N LYS A 125 3.07 -16.55 -9.54
CA LYS A 125 2.10 -17.44 -10.23
C LYS A 125 0.75 -17.54 -9.51
N SER A 126 0.71 -17.21 -8.22
CA SER A 126 -0.52 -17.09 -7.41
C SER A 126 -1.30 -15.79 -7.66
N ALA A 127 -0.85 -14.92 -8.57
CA ALA A 127 -1.36 -13.57 -8.81
C ALA A 127 -1.23 -12.60 -7.62
N LEU A 128 -0.51 -13.00 -6.57
CA LEU A 128 -0.16 -12.17 -5.41
C LEU A 128 1.18 -11.46 -5.61
N LEU A 129 1.36 -10.34 -4.93
CA LEU A 129 2.67 -9.69 -4.78
C LEU A 129 3.58 -10.58 -3.91
N VAL A 130 4.80 -10.82 -4.38
CA VAL A 130 5.86 -11.52 -3.64
C VAL A 130 7.00 -10.54 -3.37
N THR A 131 7.47 -10.49 -2.12
CA THR A 131 8.58 -9.63 -1.65
C THR A 131 9.70 -10.50 -1.09
N GLU A 132 10.96 -10.06 -1.17
CA GLU A 132 12.13 -10.75 -0.57
C GLU A 132 12.28 -10.54 0.95
#